data_AF-A0A4R4U0D1-F1
#
_entry.id   AF-A0A4R4U0D1-F1
#
_cell.length_a   1.000
_cell.length_b   1.000
_cell.length_c   1.000
_cell.angle_alpha   90.00
_cell.angle_beta   90.00
_cell.angle_gamma   90.00
#
_symmetry.space_group_name_H-M   'P 1'
#
loop_
_entity.id
_entity.type
_entity.pdbx_description
1 polymer ?
#
loop_
_entity_poly.entity_id
_entity_poly.type
_entity_poly.pdbx_seq_one_letter_code
_entity_poly.pdbx_strand_id
1 'polypeptide(L)'
;MALRRADIDVAATAMRTLATIRDTSENKTVSGQVLTRLARLPAQLRTSGPLPTLAFHAAKGQGEKPLDRAYAIVGAALRTQTCVVLGWTEDEPDKAIDLAFLSRLTDQIQQDPVSLTQVTLRLQEFSVWLRRLAEALDGEQKREAQKRAEQERREEATGA
;
A
#
# COMPACT_ATOMS: atom_id res chain seq x y z
N MET A 1 20.99 8.33 17.21
CA MET A 1 20.89 6.90 16.84
C MET A 1 19.45 6.37 16.75
N ALA A 2 18.49 6.87 17.56
CA ALA A 2 17.09 6.41 17.51
C ALA A 2 16.36 6.67 16.18
N LEU A 3 16.54 7.85 15.56
CA LEU A 3 15.93 8.21 14.27
C LEU A 3 16.29 7.23 13.13
N ARG A 4 17.54 6.74 13.10
CA ARG A 4 17.99 5.78 12.08
C ARG A 4 17.31 4.42 12.24
N ARG A 5 16.95 4.02 13.47
CA ARG A 5 16.23 2.75 13.72
C ARG A 5 14.78 2.86 13.28
N ALA A 6 14.10 3.95 13.63
CA ALA A 6 12.72 4.20 13.24
C ALA A 6 12.52 4.19 11.70
N ASP A 7 13.41 4.84 10.95
CA ASP A 7 13.36 4.85 9.49
C ASP A 7 13.59 3.44 8.88
N ILE A 8 14.53 2.66 9.42
CA ILE A 8 14.76 1.27 9.02
C ILE A 8 13.53 0.41 9.29
N ASP A 9 12.86 0.60 10.43
CA ASP A 9 11.68 -0.16 10.81
C ASP A 9 10.48 0.14 9.89
N VAL A 10 10.28 1.41 9.51
CA VAL A 10 9.27 1.81 8.53
C VAL A 10 9.57 1.19 7.17
N ALA A 11 10.82 1.27 6.71
CA ALA A 11 11.25 0.69 5.43
C ALA A 11 11.02 -0.83 5.40
N ALA A 12 11.44 -1.54 6.45
CA ALA A 12 11.25 -2.98 6.56
C ALA A 12 9.76 -3.36 6.58
N THR A 13 8.93 -2.54 7.21
CA THR A 13 7.48 -2.73 7.20
C THR A 13 6.90 -2.54 5.80
N ALA A 14 7.30 -1.49 5.08
CA ALA A 14 6.87 -1.25 3.71
C ALA A 14 7.31 -2.37 2.75
N MET A 15 8.51 -2.91 2.93
CA MET A 15 8.99 -4.08 2.19
C MET A 15 8.14 -5.33 2.45
N ARG A 16 7.82 -5.61 3.71
CA ARG A 16 6.94 -6.74 4.06
C ARG A 16 5.55 -6.56 3.47
N THR A 17 4.96 -5.37 3.57
CA THR A 17 3.65 -5.07 2.96
C THR A 17 3.68 -5.29 1.45
N LEU A 18 4.71 -4.79 0.74
CA LEU A 18 4.80 -4.98 -0.70
C LEU A 18 5.00 -6.46 -1.08
N ALA A 19 5.74 -7.22 -0.27
CA ALA A 19 5.88 -8.67 -0.45
C ALA A 19 4.53 -9.39 -0.28
N THR A 20 3.78 -9.09 0.78
CA THR A 20 2.42 -9.63 0.97
C THR A 20 1.50 -9.30 -0.21
N ILE A 21 1.51 -8.04 -0.66
CA ILE A 21 0.74 -7.61 -1.84
C ILE A 21 1.12 -8.44 -3.08
N ARG A 22 2.42 -8.65 -3.30
CA ARG A 22 2.93 -9.44 -4.42
C ARG A 22 2.47 -10.90 -4.35
N ASP A 23 2.44 -11.47 -3.15
CA ASP A 23 2.08 -12.86 -2.90
C ASP A 23 0.57 -13.13 -3.04
N THR A 24 -0.26 -12.08 -3.14
CA THR A 24 -1.69 -12.23 -3.49
C THR A 24 -1.93 -12.48 -4.98
N SER A 25 -0.93 -12.29 -5.84
CA SER A 25 -1.03 -12.56 -7.28
C SER A 25 -0.43 -13.92 -7.63
N GLU A 26 -1.14 -14.71 -8.45
CA GLU A 26 -0.70 -16.03 -8.92
C GLU A 26 0.69 -16.00 -9.56
N ASN A 27 0.98 -14.96 -10.34
CA ASN A 27 2.24 -14.79 -11.04
C ASN A 27 3.32 -14.05 -10.23
N LYS A 28 3.08 -13.79 -8.95
CA LYS A 28 3.96 -12.97 -8.07
C LYS A 28 4.31 -11.60 -8.67
N THR A 29 3.39 -11.02 -9.44
CA THR A 29 3.51 -9.63 -9.92
C THR A 29 2.49 -8.75 -9.23
N VAL A 30 2.93 -7.57 -8.79
CA VAL A 30 2.02 -6.53 -8.32
C VAL A 30 1.39 -5.86 -9.54
N SER A 31 0.06 -5.72 -9.55
CA SER A 31 -0.62 -5.08 -10.68
C SER A 31 -0.25 -3.60 -10.81
N GLY A 32 -0.17 -3.09 -12.04
CA GLY A 32 0.10 -1.68 -12.30
C GLY A 32 -0.92 -0.72 -11.66
N GLN A 33 -2.16 -1.18 -11.45
CA GLN A 33 -3.18 -0.42 -10.72
C GLN A 33 -2.78 -0.21 -9.26
N VAL A 34 -2.27 -1.25 -8.58
CA VAL A 34 -1.77 -1.16 -7.20
C VAL A 34 -0.53 -0.27 -7.13
N LEU A 35 0.46 -0.49 -8.00
CA LEU A 35 1.68 0.31 -8.06
C LEU A 35 1.39 1.81 -8.23
N THR A 36 0.42 2.14 -9.10
CA THR A 36 -0.01 3.52 -9.31
C THR A 36 -0.61 4.15 -8.03
N ARG A 37 -1.37 3.39 -7.23
CA ARG A 37 -1.98 3.93 -5.98
C ARG A 37 -0.91 4.08 -4.90
N LEU A 38 -0.03 3.10 -4.76
CA LEU A 38 1.12 3.19 -3.84
C LEU A 38 1.99 4.41 -4.16
N ALA A 39 2.27 4.68 -5.44
CA ALA A 39 3.08 5.83 -5.86
C ALA A 39 2.40 7.19 -5.59
N ARG A 40 1.06 7.26 -5.69
CA ARG A 40 0.29 8.50 -5.47
C ARG A 40 -0.06 8.77 -4.00
N LEU A 41 0.02 7.75 -3.15
CA LEU A 41 -0.39 7.80 -1.76
C LEU A 41 0.26 8.94 -0.95
N PRO A 42 1.57 9.26 -1.10
CA PRO A 42 2.17 10.39 -0.37
C PRO A 42 1.53 11.73 -0.69
N ALA A 43 1.18 11.95 -1.96
CA ALA A 43 0.52 13.19 -2.38
C ALA A 43 -0.87 13.27 -1.76
N GLN A 44 -1.65 12.19 -1.85
CA GLN A 44 -3.00 12.11 -1.32
C GLN A 44 -3.05 12.34 0.21
N LEU A 45 -2.14 11.69 0.96
CA LEU A 45 -2.05 11.87 2.41
C LEU A 45 -1.64 13.31 2.80
N ARG A 46 -0.77 13.94 2.00
CA ARG A 46 -0.35 15.34 2.26
C ARG A 46 -1.47 16.33 1.95
N THR A 47 -2.25 16.11 0.91
CA THR A 47 -3.31 17.04 0.49
C THR A 47 -4.58 16.89 1.32
N SER A 48 -4.96 15.65 1.62
CA SER A 48 -6.27 15.34 2.20
C SER A 48 -6.19 14.90 3.66
N GLY A 49 -5.02 14.52 4.16
CA GLY A 49 -4.87 13.95 5.50
C GLY A 49 -5.30 12.48 5.58
N PRO A 50 -5.08 11.82 6.73
CA PRO A 50 -5.28 10.38 6.88
C PRO A 50 -6.76 9.97 6.83
N LEU A 51 -7.65 10.67 7.55
CA LEU A 51 -9.07 10.29 7.63
C LEU A 51 -9.77 10.32 6.27
N PRO A 52 -9.71 11.40 5.48
CA PRO A 52 -10.30 11.40 4.14
C PRO A 52 -9.66 10.39 3.19
N THR A 53 -8.35 10.12 3.35
CA THR A 53 -7.65 9.10 2.55
C THR A 53 -8.18 7.70 2.86
N LEU A 54 -8.31 7.35 4.14
CA LEU A 54 -8.86 6.05 4.57
C LEU A 54 -10.31 5.89 4.10
N ALA A 55 -11.14 6.92 4.27
CA ALA A 55 -12.52 6.91 3.81
C ALA A 55 -12.63 6.76 2.28
N PHE A 56 -11.75 7.42 1.52
CA PHE A 56 -11.70 7.29 0.06
C PHE A 56 -11.34 5.85 -0.36
N HIS A 57 -10.34 5.24 0.27
CA HIS A 57 -9.99 3.84 0.02
C HIS A 57 -11.12 2.87 0.39
N ALA A 58 -11.81 3.13 1.50
CA ALA A 58 -12.99 2.35 1.89
C ALA A 58 -14.09 2.43 0.84
N ALA A 59 -14.40 3.63 0.35
CA ALA A 59 -15.45 3.86 -0.64
C ALA A 59 -15.10 3.28 -2.02
N LYS A 60 -13.83 3.36 -2.44
CA LYS A 60 -13.39 2.85 -3.75
C LYS A 60 -13.05 1.37 -3.75
N GLY A 61 -12.88 0.75 -2.58
CA GLY A 61 -12.50 -0.66 -2.43
C GLY A 61 -13.64 -1.67 -2.50
N GLN A 62 -14.91 -1.25 -2.68
CA GLN A 62 -16.09 -2.11 -2.52
C GLN A 62 -16.45 -2.96 -3.75
N GLY A 63 -15.70 -2.85 -4.85
CA GLY A 63 -16.05 -3.50 -6.12
C GLY A 63 -15.15 -4.67 -6.48
N GLU A 64 -15.58 -5.43 -7.49
CA GLU A 64 -14.82 -6.59 -8.00
C GLU A 64 -13.85 -6.23 -9.13
N LYS A 65 -13.92 -5.01 -9.67
CA LYS A 65 -13.07 -4.60 -10.79
C LYS A 65 -11.61 -4.54 -10.33
N PRO A 66 -10.63 -4.73 -11.23
CA PRO A 66 -9.21 -4.68 -10.88
C PRO A 66 -8.81 -3.38 -10.16
N LEU A 67 -9.43 -2.27 -10.54
CA LEU A 67 -9.22 -0.97 -9.91
C LEU A 67 -9.73 -0.93 -8.46
N ASP A 68 -10.93 -1.45 -8.21
CA ASP A 68 -11.55 -1.45 -6.90
C ASP A 68 -10.74 -2.34 -5.93
N ARG A 69 -10.32 -3.52 -6.42
CA ARG A 69 -9.40 -4.41 -5.70
C ARG A 69 -8.07 -3.72 -5.36
N ALA A 70 -7.52 -2.90 -6.26
CA ALA A 70 -6.31 -2.15 -5.98
C ALA A 70 -6.50 -1.13 -4.84
N TYR A 71 -7.67 -0.47 -4.76
CA TYR A 71 -8.00 0.39 -3.63
C TYR A 71 -8.16 -0.38 -2.33
N ALA A 72 -8.80 -1.55 -2.36
CA ALA A 72 -8.96 -2.41 -1.20
C ALA A 72 -7.60 -2.90 -0.65
N ILE A 73 -6.70 -3.37 -1.53
CA ILE A 73 -5.35 -3.82 -1.17
C ILE A 73 -4.55 -2.69 -0.49
N VAL A 74 -4.51 -1.51 -1.10
CA VAL A 74 -3.80 -0.37 -0.51
C VAL A 74 -4.49 0.10 0.78
N GLY A 75 -5.82 0.02 0.83
CA GLY A 75 -6.61 0.33 2.02
C GLY A 75 -6.29 -0.60 3.19
N ALA A 76 -6.19 -1.91 2.97
CA ALA A 76 -5.82 -2.89 4.00
C ALA A 76 -4.41 -2.62 4.56
N ALA A 77 -3.46 -2.24 3.71
CA ALA A 77 -2.13 -1.82 4.17
C ALA A 77 -2.17 -0.57 5.07
N LEU A 78 -3.00 0.42 4.72
CA LEU A 78 -3.21 1.61 5.55
C LEU A 78 -3.92 1.29 6.87
N ARG A 79 -4.94 0.42 6.85
CA ARG A 79 -5.64 -0.10 8.03
C ARG A 79 -4.65 -0.72 9.00
N THR A 80 -3.83 -1.65 8.50
CA THR A 80 -2.80 -2.34 9.29
C THR A 80 -1.85 -1.36 9.98
N GLN A 81 -1.31 -0.37 9.25
CA GLN A 81 -0.42 0.61 9.87
C GLN A 81 -1.12 1.51 10.88
N THR A 82 -2.38 1.84 10.65
CA THR A 82 -3.19 2.61 11.60
C THR A 82 -3.39 1.81 12.89
N CYS A 83 -3.73 0.52 12.79
CA CYS A 83 -3.88 -0.36 13.95
C CYS A 83 -2.58 -0.51 14.74
N VAL A 84 -1.44 -0.69 14.06
CA VAL A 84 -0.13 -0.78 14.71
C VAL A 84 0.18 0.46 15.56
N VAL A 85 -0.10 1.66 15.04
CA VAL A 85 0.12 2.92 15.76
C VAL A 85 -0.78 3.03 16.97
N LEU A 86 -2.04 2.64 16.83
CA LEU A 86 -3.04 2.75 17.90
C LEU A 86 -3.01 1.57 18.88
N GLY A 87 -2.08 0.62 18.70
CA GLY A 87 -1.98 -0.57 19.53
C GLY A 87 -3.20 -1.49 19.42
N TRP A 88 -3.90 -1.46 18.29
CA TRP A 88 -5.06 -2.31 18.05
C TRP A 88 -4.64 -3.66 17.49
N THR A 89 -5.14 -4.73 18.10
CA THR A 89 -5.11 -6.08 17.53
C THR A 89 -6.21 -6.21 16.48
N GLU A 90 -5.83 -6.67 15.28
CA GLU A 90 -6.74 -7.08 14.22
C GLU A 90 -6.49 -8.55 13.95
N ASP A 91 -7.57 -9.33 13.90
CA ASP A 91 -7.50 -10.77 13.59
C ASP A 91 -7.24 -11.03 12.10
N GLU A 92 -7.52 -10.02 11.25
CA GLU A 92 -7.43 -10.11 9.79
C GLU A 92 -6.57 -8.96 9.22
N PRO A 93 -5.26 -9.18 8.97
CA PRO A 93 -4.36 -8.14 8.48
C PRO A 93 -4.66 -7.67 7.04
N ASP A 94 -5.32 -8.52 6.24
CA ASP A 94 -5.69 -8.23 4.85
C ASP A 94 -7.10 -7.62 4.72
N LYS A 95 -7.76 -7.33 5.84
CA LYS A 95 -9.12 -6.80 5.85
C LYS A 95 -9.17 -5.40 5.26
N ALA A 96 -10.08 -5.21 4.31
CA ALA A 96 -10.35 -3.90 3.74
C ALA A 96 -10.86 -2.91 4.81
N ILE A 97 -10.75 -1.62 4.52
CA ILE A 97 -11.31 -0.57 5.38
C ILE A 97 -12.84 -0.64 5.27
N ASP A 98 -13.51 -0.83 6.41
CA ASP A 98 -14.96 -0.85 6.54
C ASP A 98 -15.45 0.32 7.40
N LEU A 99 -16.78 0.55 7.40
CA LEU A 99 -17.39 1.62 8.18
C LEU A 99 -17.14 1.45 9.68
N ALA A 100 -17.17 0.20 10.17
CA ALA A 100 -16.91 -0.10 11.58
C ALA A 100 -15.51 0.36 12.02
N PHE A 101 -14.49 0.10 11.20
CA PHE A 101 -13.14 0.61 11.46
C PHE A 101 -13.09 2.14 11.46
N LEU A 102 -13.71 2.80 10.48
CA LEU A 102 -13.72 4.26 10.39
C LEU A 102 -14.45 4.91 11.58
N SER A 103 -15.55 4.33 12.03
CA SER A 103 -16.28 4.77 13.23
C SER A 103 -15.40 4.64 14.47
N ARG A 104 -14.82 3.46 14.71
CA ARG A 104 -13.90 3.23 15.83
C ARG A 104 -12.71 4.20 15.83
N LEU A 105 -12.14 4.47 14.65
CA LEU A 105 -11.03 5.41 14.49
C LEU A 105 -11.45 6.84 14.83
N THR A 106 -12.64 7.24 14.39
CA THR A 106 -13.16 8.58 14.68
C THR A 106 -13.41 8.76 16.17
N ASP A 107 -13.98 7.75 16.84
CA ASP A 107 -14.23 7.77 18.29
C ASP A 107 -12.92 7.87 19.08
N GLN A 108 -11.90 7.10 18.70
CA GLN A 108 -10.56 7.16 19.32
C GLN A 108 -9.94 8.55 19.18
N ILE A 109 -10.03 9.16 18.00
CA ILE A 109 -9.45 10.49 17.74
C ILE A 109 -10.19 11.58 18.51
N GLN A 110 -11.50 11.44 18.72
CA GLN A 110 -12.26 12.38 19.55
C GLN A 110 -11.85 12.33 21.01
N GLN A 111 -11.52 11.14 21.52
CA GLN A 111 -11.08 10.95 22.90
C GLN A 111 -9.61 11.32 23.11
N ASP A 112 -8.77 11.07 22.10
CA ASP A 112 -7.35 11.40 22.10
C ASP A 112 -6.92 12.02 20.76
N PRO A 113 -6.90 13.36 20.65
CA PRO A 113 -6.45 14.03 19.44
C PRO A 113 -4.98 13.74 19.07
N VAL A 114 -4.13 13.32 20.02
CA VAL A 114 -2.72 12.98 19.75
C VAL A 114 -2.61 11.74 18.86
N SER A 115 -3.56 10.80 18.98
CA SER A 115 -3.68 9.64 18.11
C SER A 115 -3.72 10.03 16.62
N LEU A 116 -4.41 11.12 16.26
CA LEU A 116 -4.47 11.58 14.87
C LEU A 116 -3.10 12.05 14.37
N THR A 117 -2.33 12.76 15.19
CA THR A 117 -0.97 13.19 14.83
C THR A 117 -0.06 11.99 14.61
N GLN A 118 -0.12 10.99 15.50
CA GLN A 118 0.69 9.78 15.39
C GLN A 118 0.37 8.99 14.11
N VAL A 119 -0.93 8.78 13.83
CA VAL A 119 -1.39 8.11 12.60
C VAL A 119 -0.94 8.90 11.36
N THR A 120 -1.07 10.22 11.39
CA THR A 120 -0.64 11.09 10.28
C THR A 120 0.84 10.90 9.97
N LEU A 121 1.71 11.04 10.98
CA LEU A 121 3.16 10.92 10.82
C LEU A 121 3.53 9.53 10.30
N ARG A 122 2.98 8.47 10.90
CA ARG A 122 3.26 7.11 10.49
C ARG A 122 2.86 6.85 9.04
N LEU A 123 1.62 7.20 8.66
CA LEU A 123 1.13 6.93 7.31
C LEU A 123 1.90 7.74 6.27
N GLN A 124 2.29 8.97 6.59
CA GLN A 124 3.12 9.78 5.69
C GLN A 124 4.49 9.14 5.46
N GLU A 125 5.22 8.78 6.51
CA GLU A 125 6.53 8.12 6.39
C GLU A 125 6.43 6.78 5.64
N PHE A 126 5.45 5.97 6.03
CA PHE A 126 5.18 4.68 5.39
C PHE A 126 4.87 4.83 3.89
N SER A 127 4.05 5.81 3.51
CA SER A 127 3.70 6.06 2.12
C SER A 127 4.90 6.44 1.26
N VAL A 128 5.89 7.16 1.81
CA VAL A 128 7.11 7.54 1.08
C VAL A 128 7.91 6.29 0.73
N TRP A 129 8.07 5.35 1.68
CA TRP A 129 8.73 4.09 1.43
C TRP A 129 7.96 3.22 0.43
N LEU A 130 6.64 3.12 0.56
CA LEU A 130 5.79 2.41 -0.41
C LEU A 130 5.94 2.98 -1.82
N ARG A 131 5.97 4.31 -1.97
CA ARG A 131 6.18 4.95 -3.27
C ARG A 131 7.52 4.55 -3.89
N ARG A 132 8.62 4.67 -3.12
CA ARG A 132 9.98 4.33 -3.61
C ARG A 132 10.04 2.88 -4.08
N LEU A 133 9.48 1.96 -3.28
CA LEU A 133 9.46 0.54 -3.61
C LEU A 133 8.56 0.24 -4.82
N ALA A 134 7.40 0.91 -4.94
CA ALA A 134 6.51 0.75 -6.08
C ALA A 134 7.15 1.26 -7.39
N GLU A 135 7.82 2.42 -7.36
CA GLU A 135 8.55 2.95 -8.51
C GLU A 135 9.70 2.03 -8.94
N ALA A 136 10.45 1.48 -7.96
CA ALA A 136 11.52 0.54 -8.23
C ALA A 136 10.99 -0.77 -8.85
N LEU A 137 9.92 -1.32 -8.29
CA LEU A 137 9.30 -2.57 -8.74
C LEU A 137 8.64 -2.41 -10.12
N ASP A 138 7.97 -1.29 -10.39
CA ASP A 138 7.41 -1.00 -11.73
C ASP A 138 8.52 -0.97 -12.80
N GLY A 139 9.66 -0.34 -12.48
CA GLY A 139 10.83 -0.34 -13.34
C GLY A 139 11.43 -1.74 -13.57
N GLU A 140 11.47 -2.57 -12.53
CA GLU A 140 11.94 -3.95 -12.61
C GLU A 140 11.02 -4.83 -13.48
N GLN A 141 9.71 -4.83 -13.20
CA GLN A 141 8.72 -5.59 -13.97
C GLN A 141 8.71 -5.21 -15.46
N LYS A 142 8.86 -3.92 -15.79
CA LYS A 142 8.97 -3.45 -17.18
C LYS A 142 10.22 -3.98 -17.88
N ARG A 143 11.37 -3.97 -17.21
CA ARG A 143 12.63 -4.51 -17.76
C ARG A 143 12.53 -6.02 -17.99
N GLU A 144 11.91 -6.76 -17.07
CA GLU A 144 11.70 -8.19 -17.23
C GLU A 144 10.75 -8.51 -18.39
N ALA A 145 9.65 -7.77 -18.52
CA ALA A 145 8.71 -7.94 -19.63
C ALA A 145 9.37 -7.67 -20.99
N GLN A 146 10.21 -6.63 -21.09
CA GLN A 146 10.98 -6.33 -22.31
C GLN A 146 11.95 -7.45 -22.67
N LYS A 147 12.70 -7.98 -21.69
CA LYS A 147 13.63 -9.10 -21.92
C LYS A 147 12.92 -10.35 -22.42
N ARG A 148 11.76 -10.69 -21.83
CA ARG A 148 10.95 -11.84 -22.28
C ARG A 148 10.44 -11.64 -23.71
N ALA A 149 9.87 -10.47 -24.01
CA ALA A 149 9.38 -10.16 -25.35
C ALA A 149 10.49 -10.08 -26.43
N GLU A 150 11.73 -9.78 -26.04
CA GLU A 150 12.88 -9.85 -26.95
C GLU A 150 13.35 -11.29 -27.17
N GLN A 151 13.37 -12.10 -26.11
CA GLN A 151 13.71 -13.52 -26.20
C GLN A 151 12.71 -14.29 -27.08
N GLU A 152 11.41 -14.11 -26.87
CA GLU A 152 10.34 -14.72 -27.67
C GLU A 152 10.50 -14.37 -29.16
N ARG A 153 10.76 -13.10 -29.48
CA ARG A 153 11.00 -12.67 -30.87
C ARG A 153 12.25 -13.28 -31.51
N ARG A 154 13.31 -13.53 -30.71
CA ARG A 154 14.53 -14.19 -31.21
C ARG A 154 14.29 -15.67 -31.46
N GLU A 155 13.54 -16.34 -30.60
CA GLU A 155 13.15 -17.75 -30.74
C GLU A 155 12.23 -17.94 -31.96
N GLU A 156 11.26 -17.06 -32.17
CA GLU A 156 10.40 -17.06 -33.38
C GLU A 156 11.20 -16.82 -34.68
N ALA A 157 12.21 -15.93 -34.63
CA ALA A 157 13.05 -15.63 -35.80
C ALA A 157 14.10 -16.71 -36.11
N THR A 158 14.39 -17.63 -35.18
CA THR A 158 15.34 -18.74 -35.37
C THR A 158 14.66 -20.10 -35.54
N GLY A 159 13.37 -20.20 -35.22
CA GLY A 159 12.52 -21.37 -35.48
C GLY A 159 11.74 -21.35 -36.80
N ALA A 160 11.86 -20.27 -37.60
CA ALA A 160 11.34 -20.13 -38.96
C ALA A 160 12.45 -20.31 -40.00
#